data_AF-A0A1L3LZ67-F1
#
_entry.id   AF-A0A1L3LZ67-F1
#
_cell.length_a   1.000
_cell.length_b   1.000
_cell.length_c   1.000
_cell.angle_alpha   90.00
_cell.angle_beta   90.00
_cell.angle_gamma   90.00
#
_symmetry.space_group_name_H-M   'P 1'
#
loop_
_entity.id
_entity.type
_entity.pdbx_description
1 polymer ?
#
loop_
_entity_poly.entity_id
_entity_poly.type
_entity_poly.pdbx_seq_one_letter_code
_entity_poly.pdbx_strand_id
1 'polypeptide(L)'
;MRAPNFMNSSQRKPYSGAVSVFQGRWLPEKAIPAGYAALIDAYELAVPLPRILAAIGPRHKVYQTGDWNIYTPRHTPDANLTGHLTFALRYEGWT
;
A
#
# COMPACT_ATOMS: atom_id res chain seq x y z
N MET A 1 -26.90 -6.36 -15.89
CA MET A 1 -26.33 -5.80 -14.65
C MET A 1 -25.41 -6.86 -14.05
N ARG A 2 -24.09 -6.63 -14.00
CA ARG A 2 -23.12 -7.60 -13.48
C ARG A 2 -23.00 -7.37 -11.97
N ALA A 3 -23.40 -8.35 -11.17
CA ALA A 3 -23.21 -8.29 -9.72
C ALA A 3 -21.71 -8.18 -9.40
N PRO A 4 -21.29 -7.36 -8.42
CA PRO A 4 -19.91 -7.37 -7.96
C PRO A 4 -19.61 -8.75 -7.36
N ASN A 5 -18.55 -9.40 -7.86
CA ASN A 5 -18.02 -10.62 -7.27
C ASN A 5 -17.53 -10.30 -5.85
N PHE A 6 -18.28 -10.72 -4.84
CA PHE A 6 -17.78 -10.74 -3.46
C PHE A 6 -16.68 -11.80 -3.38
N MET A 7 -15.45 -11.36 -3.10
CA MET A 7 -14.26 -12.20 -3.13
C MET A 7 -14.26 -13.23 -2.00
N ASN A 8 -13.87 -14.46 -2.35
CA ASN A 8 -13.66 -15.57 -1.44
C ASN A 8 -12.46 -15.25 -0.52
N SER A 9 -12.72 -15.09 0.78
CA SER A 9 -11.79 -14.54 1.80
C SER A 9 -10.65 -15.47 2.24
N SER A 10 -10.40 -16.55 1.51
CA SER A 10 -9.54 -17.67 1.95
C SER A 10 -8.12 -17.68 1.38
N GLN A 11 -7.75 -16.77 0.48
CA GLN A 11 -6.37 -16.64 -0.01
C GLN A 11 -5.82 -15.25 0.28
N ARG A 12 -5.27 -15.06 1.48
CA ARG A 12 -4.49 -13.86 1.80
C ARG A 12 -3.13 -14.00 1.13
N LYS A 13 -2.77 -13.07 0.26
CA LYS A 13 -1.38 -12.99 -0.20
C LYS A 13 -0.51 -12.48 0.95
N PRO A 14 0.72 -13.00 1.10
CA PRO A 14 1.69 -12.36 1.98
C PRO A 14 1.90 -10.92 1.51
N TYR A 15 2.10 -9.99 2.45
CA TYR A 15 2.39 -8.60 2.11
C TYR A 15 3.62 -8.53 1.20
N SER A 16 3.44 -7.88 0.05
CA SER A 16 4.46 -7.79 -0.99
C SER A 16 5.73 -7.11 -0.48
N GLY A 17 6.88 -7.66 -0.89
CA GLY A 17 8.19 -7.06 -0.63
C GLY A 17 8.43 -5.79 -1.46
N ALA A 18 9.69 -5.36 -1.57
CA ALA A 18 10.03 -4.14 -2.30
C ALA A 18 9.79 -4.29 -3.82
N VAL A 19 8.97 -3.42 -4.40
CA VAL A 19 8.58 -3.40 -5.82
C VAL A 19 8.94 -2.07 -6.47
N SER A 20 9.04 -2.06 -7.80
CA SER A 20 9.23 -0.86 -8.62
C SER A 20 7.95 -0.42 -9.35
N VAL A 21 6.97 -1.32 -9.48
CA VAL A 21 5.67 -1.07 -10.09
C VAL A 21 4.60 -1.72 -9.22
N PHE A 22 3.53 -1.00 -8.96
CA PHE A 22 2.38 -1.46 -8.20
C PHE A 22 1.09 -1.10 -8.93
N GLN A 23 0.29 -2.11 -9.32
CA GLN A 23 -0.99 -1.93 -10.00
C GLN A 23 -0.93 -0.92 -11.18
N GLY A 24 0.16 -0.98 -11.97
CA GLY A 24 0.41 -0.08 -13.10
C GLY A 24 1.02 1.30 -12.76
N ARG A 25 1.21 1.62 -11.47
CA ARG A 25 1.89 2.85 -11.02
C ARG A 25 3.35 2.57 -10.71
N TRP A 26 4.24 3.36 -11.30
CA TRP A 26 5.68 3.27 -11.04
C TRP A 26 6.02 3.96 -9.72
N LEU A 27 6.85 3.30 -8.91
CA LEU A 27 7.43 3.91 -7.74
C LEU A 27 8.68 4.70 -8.15
N PRO A 28 8.99 5.83 -7.48
CA PRO A 28 10.19 6.61 -7.75
C PRO A 28 11.48 5.83 -7.43
N GLU A 29 11.39 4.84 -6.54
CA GLU A 29 12.46 3.90 -6.22
C GLU A 29 11.87 2.55 -5.80
N LYS A 30 12.71 1.49 -5.73
CA LYS A 30 12.26 0.18 -5.26
C LYS A 30 11.88 0.29 -3.77
N ALA A 31 10.60 0.15 -3.47
CA ALA A 31 10.05 0.41 -2.14
C ALA A 31 8.94 -0.60 -1.79
N ILE A 32 8.69 -0.78 -0.51
CA ILE A 32 7.71 -1.75 0.01
C ILE A 32 6.35 -1.05 0.13
N PRO A 33 5.28 -1.48 -0.55
CA PRO A 33 3.96 -0.88 -0.40
C PRO A 33 3.52 -0.89 1.07
N ALA A 34 2.89 0.19 1.52
CA ALA A 34 2.42 0.35 2.90
C ALA A 34 0.98 0.85 2.93
N GLY A 35 0.38 0.88 4.12
CA GLY A 35 -0.98 1.39 4.29
C GLY A 35 -2.00 0.72 3.38
N TYR A 36 -2.85 1.52 2.74
CA TYR A 36 -3.87 1.02 1.82
C TYR A 36 -3.27 0.27 0.62
N ALA A 37 -2.10 0.65 0.11
CA ALA A 37 -1.49 -0.04 -1.04
C ALA A 37 -1.24 -1.53 -0.73
N ALA A 38 -0.64 -1.80 0.42
CA ALA A 38 -0.39 -3.15 0.90
C ALA A 38 -1.68 -3.94 1.21
N LEU A 39 -2.70 -3.28 1.78
CA LEU A 39 -3.99 -3.92 2.07
C LEU A 39 -4.75 -4.27 0.79
N ILE A 40 -4.79 -3.36 -0.17
CA ILE A 40 -5.43 -3.60 -1.47
C ILE A 40 -4.79 -4.80 -2.17
N ASP A 41 -3.47 -4.93 -2.09
CA ASP A 41 -2.75 -6.05 -2.70
C ASP A 41 -2.95 -7.38 -1.97
N ALA A 42 -2.77 -7.37 -0.64
CA ALA A 42 -2.85 -8.59 0.17
C ALA A 42 -4.24 -9.23 0.16
N TYR A 43 -5.29 -8.40 0.02
CA TYR A 43 -6.69 -8.81 -0.02
C TYR A 43 -7.31 -8.73 -1.43
N GLU A 44 -6.51 -8.40 -2.44
CA GLU A 44 -6.92 -8.24 -3.83
C GLU A 44 -8.17 -7.35 -4.01
N LEU A 45 -8.34 -6.33 -3.16
CA LEU A 45 -9.58 -5.59 -3.06
C LEU A 45 -9.95 -4.91 -4.40
N ALA A 46 -11.17 -5.18 -4.87
CA ALA A 46 -11.75 -4.50 -6.03
C ALA A 46 -12.25 -3.09 -5.68
N VAL A 47 -11.36 -2.25 -5.15
CA VAL A 47 -11.62 -0.86 -4.77
C VAL A 47 -10.93 0.10 -5.73
N PRO A 48 -11.48 1.31 -5.96
CA PRO A 48 -10.75 2.34 -6.67
C PRO A 48 -9.44 2.65 -5.92
N LEU A 49 -8.33 2.66 -6.64
CA LEU A 49 -7.03 2.96 -6.04
C LEU A 49 -7.03 4.39 -5.49
N PRO A 50 -6.59 4.61 -4.23
CA PRO A 50 -6.37 5.93 -3.68
C PRO A 50 -5.54 6.82 -4.62
N ARG A 51 -5.78 8.13 -4.59
CA ARG A 51 -5.04 9.09 -5.43
C ARG A 51 -3.55 9.09 -5.06
N ILE A 52 -3.24 9.00 -3.78
CA ILE A 52 -1.87 8.90 -3.27
C ILE A 52 -1.76 7.58 -2.50
N LEU A 53 -0.74 6.79 -2.81
CA LEU A 53 -0.40 5.53 -2.15
C LEU A 53 0.86 5.72 -1.29
N ALA A 54 1.03 4.94 -0.23
CA ALA A 54 2.27 4.94 0.53
C ALA A 54 3.17 3.75 0.21
N ALA A 55 4.48 3.99 0.31
CA ALA A 55 5.49 2.93 0.33
C ALA A 55 6.63 3.28 1.30
N ILE A 56 7.34 2.26 1.77
CA ILE A 56 8.56 2.37 2.56
C ILE A 56 9.76 2.30 1.63
N GLY A 57 10.43 3.43 1.44
CA GLY A 57 11.68 3.51 0.70
C GLY A 57 12.88 3.08 1.55
N PRO A 58 13.99 2.70 0.91
CA PRO A 58 15.24 2.36 1.61
C PRO A 58 15.94 3.59 2.22
N ARG A 59 15.57 4.80 1.79
CA ARG A 59 16.23 6.05 2.20
C ARG A 59 15.59 6.65 3.45
N HIS A 60 16.39 7.39 4.22
CA HIS A 60 15.93 8.10 5.43
C HIS A 60 15.30 9.48 5.12
N LYS A 61 14.54 9.59 4.02
CA LYS A 61 13.80 10.81 3.67
C LYS A 61 12.32 10.50 3.45
N VAL A 62 11.43 11.29 4.05
CA VAL A 62 10.01 11.29 3.71
C VAL A 62 9.79 12.28 2.58
N TYR A 63 9.12 11.88 1.50
CA TYR A 63 8.83 12.75 0.36
C TYR A 63 7.63 12.23 -0.43
N GLN A 64 6.98 13.15 -1.15
CA GLN A 64 5.92 12.81 -2.11
C GLN A 64 6.46 12.95 -3.54
N THR A 65 6.12 12.01 -4.42
CA THR A 65 6.46 12.09 -5.85
C THR A 65 5.41 11.36 -6.66
N GLY A 66 4.75 12.09 -7.58
CA GLY A 66 3.62 11.57 -8.33
C GLY A 66 2.51 11.08 -7.41
N ASP A 67 2.09 9.84 -7.61
CA ASP A 67 1.02 9.19 -6.85
C ASP A 67 1.52 8.50 -5.56
N TRP A 68 2.74 8.82 -5.09
CA TRP A 68 3.38 8.12 -3.98
C TRP A 68 3.86 9.04 -2.86
N ASN A 69 3.53 8.67 -1.62
CA ASN A 69 4.21 9.10 -0.41
C ASN A 69 5.25 8.03 -0.01
N ILE A 70 6.53 8.40 -0.07
CA ILE A 70 7.62 7.53 0.33
C ILE A 70 8.01 7.86 1.77
N TYR A 71 7.89 6.87 2.64
CA TYR A 71 8.30 6.93 4.03
C TYR A 71 9.60 6.17 4.26
N THR A 72 10.26 6.48 5.37
CA THR A 72 11.54 5.86 5.74
C THR A 72 11.35 4.51 6.43
N PRO A 73 12.39 3.66 6.52
CA PRO A 73 12.30 2.34 7.17
C PRO A 73 11.78 2.35 8.61
N ARG A 74 11.90 3.47 9.33
CA ARG A 74 11.39 3.61 10.69
C ARG A 74 9.86 3.61 10.78
N HIS A 75 9.18 3.88 9.66
CA HIS A 75 7.71 3.88 9.59
C HIS A 75 7.16 2.56 9.06
N THR A 76 8.00 1.52 8.95
CA THR A 76 7.58 0.20 8.47
C THR A 76 6.46 -0.32 9.37
N PRO A 77 5.25 -0.56 8.82
CA PRO A 77 4.19 -1.20 9.58
C PRO A 77 4.52 -2.67 9.82
N ASP A 78 3.93 -3.26 10.86
CA ASP A 78 3.91 -4.70 10.97
C ASP A 78 3.21 -5.30 9.75
N ALA A 79 3.75 -6.42 9.23
CA ALA A 79 3.22 -7.13 8.07
C ALA A 79 1.92 -7.91 8.40
N ASN A 80 0.94 -7.22 8.96
CA ASN A 80 -0.39 -7.70 9.31
C ASN A 80 -1.45 -6.61 9.07
N LEU A 81 -2.72 -7.03 9.07
CA LEU A 81 -3.86 -6.15 8.80
C LEU A 81 -3.86 -4.92 9.71
N THR A 82 -3.68 -5.15 11.02
CA THR A 82 -3.72 -4.10 12.03
C THR A 82 -2.59 -3.09 11.83
N GLY A 83 -1.36 -3.54 11.59
CA GLY A 83 -0.19 -2.70 11.37
C GLY A 83 -0.37 -1.78 10.16
N HIS A 84 -0.82 -2.34 9.03
CA HIS A 84 -1.09 -1.56 7.83
C HIS A 84 -2.29 -0.62 7.97
N LEU A 85 -3.36 -1.03 8.66
CA LEU A 85 -4.51 -0.15 8.95
C LEU A 85 -4.12 1.01 9.87
N THR A 86 -3.41 0.74 10.97
CA THR A 86 -2.93 1.77 11.89
C THR A 86 -2.02 2.76 11.16
N PHE A 87 -1.15 2.28 10.27
CA PHE A 87 -0.34 3.14 9.42
C PHE A 87 -1.20 4.02 8.51
N ALA A 88 -2.14 3.43 7.77
CA ALA A 88 -3.00 4.17 6.83
C ALA A 88 -3.80 5.26 7.54
N LEU A 89 -4.41 4.94 8.68
CA LEU A 89 -5.17 5.91 9.47
C LEU A 89 -4.27 7.05 10.01
N ARG A 90 -3.03 6.74 10.39
CA ARG A 90 -2.10 7.73 10.92
C ARG A 90 -1.53 8.66 9.84
N TYR A 91 -1.25 8.14 8.65
CA TYR A 91 -0.41 8.82 7.66
C TYR A 91 -1.12 9.12 6.33
N GLU A 92 -2.14 8.34 5.96
CA GLU A 92 -2.88 8.49 4.70
C GLU A 92 -4.25 9.18 4.88
N GLY A 93 -4.73 9.37 6.13
CA GLY A 93 -6.05 9.93 6.42
C GLY A 93 -6.22 11.44 6.20
N TRP A 94 -5.22 12.14 5.67
CA TRP A 94 -5.20 13.60 5.53
C TRP A 94 -5.07 14.10 4.09
N THR A 95 -5.20 13.19 3.10
CA THR A 95 -5.00 13.47 1.66
C THR A 95 -6.29 13.63 0.88
#